data_AF-A0A8T7F2N3-F1
#
_entry.id   AF-A0A8T7F2N3-F1
#
_cell.length_a   1.000
_cell.length_b   1.000
_cell.length_c   1.000
_cell.angle_alpha   90.00
_cell.angle_beta   90.00
_cell.angle_gamma   90.00
#
_symmetry.space_group_name_H-M   'P 1'
#
loop_
_entity.id
_entity.type
_entity.pdbx_description
1 polymer ?
#
loop_
_entity_poly.entity_id
_entity_poly.type
_entity_poly.pdbx_seq_one_letter_code
_entity_poly.pdbx_strand_id
1 'polypeptide(L)'
;MSVLNWTFENFTTPDTIFVAGSSAGSIASPFYAGLVAEQYSDARITQLGDGSGGYRALEGAALVNEAWGVASTWPDWEQYADATAENTVFESYYLATASRFPDITMATYNAANDSTQNLFLAVLGAGSMPCWNAFNSIMPTSPMGTAILPMANLLTAYPRPTAPKRQTLQ
;
A
#
# COMPACT_ATOMS: atom_id res chain seq x y z
N MET A 1 -15.14 7.32 -12.48
CA MET A 1 -15.21 5.92 -12.01
C MET A 1 -15.80 4.98 -13.08
N SER A 2 -15.32 5.00 -14.33
CA SER A 2 -15.95 4.21 -15.41
C SER A 2 -15.86 2.69 -15.20
N VAL A 3 -14.73 2.19 -14.68
CA VAL A 3 -14.54 0.76 -14.44
C VAL A 3 -15.34 0.26 -13.23
N LEU A 4 -15.37 1.00 -12.11
CA LEU A 4 -16.18 0.60 -10.96
C LEU A 4 -17.67 0.59 -11.29
N ASN A 5 -18.17 1.61 -11.98
CA ASN A 5 -19.57 1.64 -12.40
C ASN A 5 -19.92 0.41 -13.24
N TRP A 6 -19.08 0.08 -14.24
CA TRP A 6 -19.27 -1.13 -15.03
C TRP A 6 -19.22 -2.40 -14.17
N THR A 7 -18.27 -2.51 -13.24
CA THR A 7 -18.19 -3.67 -12.33
C THR A 7 -19.47 -3.82 -11.51
N PHE A 8 -19.97 -2.74 -10.93
CA PHE A 8 -21.18 -2.72 -10.11
C PHE A 8 -22.43 -3.08 -10.91
N GLU A 9 -22.48 -2.69 -12.18
CA GLU A 9 -23.55 -3.05 -13.11
C GLU A 9 -23.51 -4.53 -13.54
N ASN A 10 -22.32 -5.15 -13.58
CA ASN A 10 -22.13 -6.48 -14.18
C ASN A 10 -21.94 -7.61 -13.16
N PHE A 11 -21.52 -7.30 -11.94
CA PHE A 11 -21.35 -8.27 -10.86
C PHE A 11 -22.20 -7.85 -9.66
N THR A 12 -23.36 -8.47 -9.46
CA THR A 12 -24.34 -7.96 -8.48
C THR A 12 -24.18 -8.54 -7.08
N THR A 13 -23.71 -9.78 -6.95
CA THR A 13 -23.60 -10.50 -5.67
C THR A 13 -22.32 -11.34 -5.57
N PRO A 14 -21.13 -10.73 -5.63
CA PRO A 14 -19.88 -11.46 -5.44
C PRO A 14 -19.69 -11.89 -3.97
N ASP A 15 -19.33 -13.15 -3.73
CA ASP A 15 -19.06 -13.65 -2.37
C ASP A 15 -17.68 -13.21 -1.83
N THR A 16 -16.71 -13.00 -2.72
CA THR A 16 -15.33 -12.64 -2.34
C THR A 16 -14.74 -11.71 -3.38
N ILE A 17 -14.07 -10.66 -2.90
CA ILE A 17 -13.41 -9.66 -3.74
C ILE A 17 -11.99 -9.43 -3.23
N PHE A 18 -11.04 -9.43 -4.16
CA PHE A 18 -9.66 -9.11 -3.88
C PHE A 18 -9.27 -7.82 -4.60
N VAL A 19 -8.99 -6.77 -3.83
CA VAL A 19 -8.59 -5.45 -4.35
C VAL A 19 -7.09 -5.30 -4.16
N ALA A 20 -6.34 -5.33 -5.26
CA ALA A 20 -4.89 -5.24 -5.22
C ALA A 20 -4.37 -4.09 -6.09
N GLY A 21 -3.23 -3.54 -5.70
CA GLY A 21 -2.54 -2.53 -6.48
C GLY A 21 -1.04 -2.55 -6.24
N SER A 22 -0.27 -2.22 -7.27
CA SER A 22 1.18 -2.11 -7.20
C SER A 22 1.63 -0.67 -7.46
N SER A 23 2.72 -0.24 -6.83
CA SER A 23 3.28 1.11 -6.93
C SER A 23 2.23 2.18 -6.56
N ALA A 24 1.90 3.13 -7.44
CA ALA A 24 0.83 4.11 -7.22
C ALA A 24 -0.54 3.44 -6.97
N GLY A 25 -0.79 2.28 -7.59
CA GLY A 25 -2.00 1.49 -7.34
C GLY A 25 -2.08 0.96 -5.91
N SER A 26 -0.94 0.71 -5.25
CA SER A 26 -0.91 0.29 -3.85
C SER A 26 -1.45 1.39 -2.93
N ILE A 27 -1.12 2.67 -3.21
CA ILE A 27 -1.65 3.83 -2.47
C ILE A 27 -3.18 3.90 -2.59
N ALA A 28 -3.71 3.73 -3.79
CA ALA A 28 -5.15 3.88 -4.05
C ALA A 28 -5.98 2.62 -3.70
N SER A 29 -5.36 1.45 -3.65
CA SER A 29 -6.06 0.18 -3.40
C SER A 29 -6.89 0.11 -2.09
N PRO A 30 -6.45 0.62 -0.91
CA PRO A 30 -7.32 0.70 0.27
C PRO A 30 -8.57 1.58 0.02
N PHE A 31 -8.40 2.75 -0.60
CA PHE A 31 -9.52 3.63 -0.94
C PHE A 31 -10.56 2.92 -1.81
N TYR A 32 -10.12 2.23 -2.86
CA TYR A 32 -11.02 1.45 -3.71
C TYR A 32 -11.64 0.25 -3.00
N ALA A 33 -10.92 -0.39 -2.07
CA ALA A 33 -11.50 -1.46 -1.26
C ALA A 33 -12.69 -0.96 -0.41
N GLY A 34 -12.61 0.27 0.11
CA GLY A 34 -13.72 0.89 0.83
C GLY A 34 -14.93 1.21 -0.07
N LEU A 35 -14.71 1.75 -1.27
CA LEU A 35 -15.82 1.96 -2.22
C LEU A 35 -16.50 0.66 -2.64
N VAL A 36 -15.71 -0.41 -2.80
CA VAL A 36 -16.22 -1.76 -3.09
C VAL A 36 -16.99 -2.31 -1.89
N ALA A 37 -16.52 -2.10 -0.67
CA ALA A 37 -17.21 -2.53 0.56
C ALA A 37 -18.53 -1.78 0.79
N GLU A 38 -18.58 -0.50 0.40
CA GLU A 38 -19.82 0.27 0.44
C GLU A 38 -20.88 -0.28 -0.52
N GLN A 39 -20.46 -0.73 -1.71
CA GLN A 39 -21.37 -1.31 -2.71
C GLN A 39 -21.75 -2.76 -2.42
N TYR A 40 -20.82 -3.56 -1.90
CA TYR A 40 -20.99 -5.00 -1.63
C TYR A 40 -20.80 -5.31 -0.14
N SER A 41 -21.75 -4.86 0.68
CA SER A 41 -21.68 -5.01 2.15
C SER A 41 -21.55 -6.45 2.64
N ASP A 42 -22.04 -7.41 1.85
CA ASP A 42 -22.07 -8.83 2.23
C ASP A 42 -20.86 -9.62 1.70
N ALA A 43 -20.04 -9.00 0.84
CA ALA A 43 -18.89 -9.67 0.24
C ALA A 43 -17.71 -9.75 1.20
N ARG A 44 -16.97 -10.86 1.17
CA ARG A 44 -15.68 -10.94 1.87
C ARG A 44 -14.61 -10.20 1.08
N ILE A 45 -14.11 -9.10 1.62
CA ILE A 45 -13.15 -8.23 0.93
C ILE A 45 -11.76 -8.39 1.53
N THR A 46 -10.76 -8.55 0.66
CA THR A 46 -9.35 -8.52 1.02
C THR A 46 -8.63 -7.51 0.14
N GLN A 47 -7.77 -6.71 0.75
CA GLN A 47 -6.96 -5.69 0.09
C GLN A 47 -5.48 -6.01 0.20
N LEU A 48 -4.73 -5.78 -0.89
CA LEU A 48 -3.26 -5.87 -0.91
C LEU A 48 -2.63 -4.67 -1.61
N GLY A 49 -1.78 -3.95 -0.88
CA GLY A 49 -0.90 -2.93 -1.44
C GLY A 49 0.52 -3.46 -1.65
N ASP A 50 1.06 -3.36 -2.86
CA ASP A 50 2.40 -3.79 -3.24
C ASP A 50 3.30 -2.61 -3.64
N GLY A 51 4.43 -2.40 -2.95
CA GLY A 51 5.51 -1.51 -3.43
C GLY A 51 5.29 -0.01 -3.18
N SER A 52 4.57 0.39 -2.13
CA SER A 52 4.39 1.81 -1.76
C SER A 52 4.89 2.20 -0.36
N GLY A 53 5.45 1.27 0.41
CA GLY A 53 5.79 1.46 1.82
C GLY A 53 6.91 2.50 2.07
N GLY A 54 7.82 2.72 1.13
CA GLY A 54 8.86 3.76 1.26
C GLY A 54 8.35 5.18 1.10
N TYR A 55 7.14 5.36 0.53
CA TYR A 55 6.53 6.68 0.37
C TYR A 55 6.07 7.32 1.69
N ARG A 56 6.05 6.56 2.79
CA ARG A 56 5.85 7.06 4.16
C ARG A 56 6.77 8.19 4.57
N ALA A 57 7.97 8.21 4.00
CA ALA A 57 9.00 9.21 4.28
C ALA A 57 8.87 10.49 3.42
N LEU A 58 7.84 10.58 2.56
CA LEU A 58 7.65 11.74 1.69
C LEU A 58 6.86 12.84 2.40
N GLU A 59 7.48 14.01 2.57
CA GLU A 59 6.76 15.28 2.75
C GLU A 59 5.92 15.65 1.51
N GLY A 60 6.10 14.94 0.39
CA GLY A 60 5.45 15.20 -0.90
C GLY A 60 4.05 14.61 -1.09
N ALA A 61 3.43 13.97 -0.08
CA ALA A 61 2.09 13.39 -0.23
C ALA A 61 1.06 14.43 -0.70
N ALA A 62 1.13 15.66 -0.16
CA ALA A 62 0.26 16.76 -0.56
C ALA A 62 0.40 17.13 -2.04
N LEU A 63 1.64 17.28 -2.54
CA LEU A 63 1.91 17.57 -3.95
C LEU A 63 1.39 16.47 -4.88
N VAL A 64 1.56 15.20 -4.48
CA VAL A 64 1.06 14.05 -5.25
C VAL A 64 -0.47 14.03 -5.24
N ASN A 65 -1.09 14.25 -4.08
CA ASN A 65 -2.55 14.31 -3.94
C ASN A 65 -3.17 15.42 -4.79
N GLU A 66 -2.57 16.61 -4.77
CA GLU A 66 -2.97 17.74 -5.61
C GLU A 66 -2.83 17.39 -7.10
N ALA A 67 -1.66 16.88 -7.51
CA ALA A 67 -1.41 16.49 -8.90
C ALA A 67 -2.36 15.39 -9.40
N TRP A 68 -2.81 14.50 -8.52
CA TRP A 68 -3.79 13.45 -8.83
C TRP A 68 -5.24 13.91 -8.68
N GLY A 69 -5.48 15.10 -8.13
CA GLY A 69 -6.83 15.65 -7.94
C GLY A 69 -7.68 14.86 -6.95
N VAL A 70 -7.06 14.20 -5.96
CA VAL A 70 -7.74 13.22 -5.09
C VAL A 70 -8.88 13.82 -4.27
N ALA A 71 -8.81 15.10 -3.93
CA ALA A 71 -9.86 15.78 -3.15
C ALA A 71 -11.22 15.74 -3.84
N SER A 72 -11.24 15.76 -5.19
CA SER A 72 -12.48 15.64 -5.97
C SER A 72 -13.07 14.23 -6.01
N THR A 73 -12.33 13.24 -5.49
CA THR A 73 -12.72 11.83 -5.54
C THR A 73 -13.18 11.29 -4.20
N TRP A 74 -12.99 12.04 -3.10
CA TRP A 74 -13.38 11.55 -1.78
C TRP A 74 -14.90 11.38 -1.67
N PRO A 75 -15.36 10.21 -1.20
CA PRO A 75 -16.76 10.00 -0.88
C PRO A 75 -17.15 10.81 0.35
N ASP A 76 -18.46 10.96 0.56
CA ASP A 76 -19.04 11.60 1.75
C ASP A 76 -18.95 10.67 2.97
N TRP A 77 -17.71 10.42 3.40
CA TRP A 77 -17.39 9.67 4.60
C TRP A 77 -16.93 10.65 5.68
N GLU A 78 -17.33 10.42 6.92
CA GLU A 78 -16.89 11.21 8.08
C GLU A 78 -15.36 11.31 8.17
N GLN A 79 -14.66 10.24 7.77
CA GLN A 79 -13.20 10.16 7.74
C GLN A 79 -12.53 11.14 6.75
N TYR A 80 -13.30 11.68 5.79
CA TYR A 80 -12.84 12.66 4.82
C TYR A 80 -13.50 14.05 4.98
N ALA A 81 -14.33 14.26 6.01
CA ALA A 81 -15.08 15.51 6.19
C ALA A 81 -14.17 16.75 6.26
N ASP A 82 -13.03 16.63 6.94
CA ASP A 82 -12.02 17.68 7.07
C ASP A 82 -10.73 17.38 6.27
N ALA A 83 -10.78 16.41 5.35
CA ALA A 83 -9.61 16.04 4.56
C ALA A 83 -9.25 17.15 3.56
N THR A 84 -7.96 17.40 3.42
CA THR A 84 -7.35 18.30 2.44
C THR A 84 -6.11 17.62 1.86
N ALA A 85 -5.58 18.11 0.74
CA ALA A 85 -4.37 17.53 0.15
C ALA A 85 -3.20 17.57 1.16
N GLU A 86 -3.15 18.62 1.97
CA GLU A 86 -2.08 18.90 2.95
C GLU A 86 -2.13 18.00 4.18
N ASN A 87 -3.34 17.61 4.64
CA ASN A 87 -3.49 16.78 5.83
C ASN A 87 -3.72 15.29 5.51
N THR A 88 -3.84 14.93 4.23
CA THR A 88 -3.99 13.55 3.78
C THR A 88 -2.63 12.98 3.38
N VAL A 89 -2.16 11.98 4.11
CA VAL A 89 -1.01 11.16 3.72
C VAL A 89 -1.48 9.84 3.13
N PHE A 90 -0.59 9.07 2.50
CA PHE A 90 -0.99 7.80 1.85
C PHE A 90 -1.57 6.77 2.84
N GLU A 91 -1.11 6.80 4.10
CA GLU A 91 -1.65 6.00 5.20
C GLU A 91 -3.10 6.39 5.54
N SER A 92 -3.51 7.63 5.30
CA SER A 92 -4.87 8.09 5.60
C SER A 92 -5.93 7.26 4.86
N TYR A 93 -5.64 6.77 3.65
CA TYR A 93 -6.58 5.90 2.90
C TYR A 93 -6.79 4.55 3.58
N TYR A 94 -5.74 3.98 4.17
CA TYR A 94 -5.84 2.75 4.97
C TYR A 94 -6.66 3.02 6.24
N LEU A 95 -6.34 4.09 6.97
CA LEU A 95 -7.01 4.43 8.23
C LEU A 95 -8.50 4.73 8.02
N ALA A 96 -8.84 5.54 7.00
CA ALA A 96 -10.21 5.88 6.68
C ALA A 96 -11.03 4.63 6.33
N THR A 97 -10.48 3.78 5.47
CA THR A 97 -11.17 2.56 5.02
C THR A 97 -11.32 1.56 6.15
N ALA A 98 -10.24 1.26 6.90
CA ALA A 98 -10.27 0.28 7.98
C ALA A 98 -11.18 0.73 9.14
N SER A 99 -11.25 2.04 9.40
CA SER A 99 -12.16 2.59 10.41
C SER A 99 -13.63 2.45 10.01
N ARG A 100 -13.96 2.58 8.72
CA ARG A 100 -15.34 2.52 8.23
C ARG A 100 -15.81 1.08 7.98
N PHE A 101 -14.90 0.22 7.50
CA PHE A 101 -15.16 -1.15 7.10
C PHE A 101 -14.21 -2.11 7.82
N PRO A 102 -14.44 -2.37 9.13
CA PRO A 102 -13.51 -3.14 9.97
C PRO A 102 -13.36 -4.62 9.56
N ASP A 103 -14.28 -5.14 8.75
CA ASP A 103 -14.27 -6.53 8.30
C ASP A 103 -13.34 -6.77 7.09
N ILE A 104 -12.80 -5.71 6.46
CA ILE A 104 -11.85 -5.84 5.36
C ILE A 104 -10.51 -6.34 5.91
N THR A 105 -10.01 -7.43 5.32
CA THR A 105 -8.62 -7.87 5.58
C THR A 105 -7.65 -7.04 4.74
N MET A 106 -6.72 -6.33 5.38
CA MET A 106 -5.74 -5.49 4.68
C MET A 106 -4.31 -6.00 4.85
N ALA A 107 -3.55 -5.96 3.75
CA ALA A 107 -2.15 -6.37 3.74
C ALA A 107 -1.30 -5.41 2.91
N THR A 108 0.00 -5.36 3.23
CA THR A 108 0.99 -4.70 2.41
C THR A 108 2.18 -5.61 2.16
N TYR A 109 2.75 -5.54 0.94
CA TYR A 109 4.02 -6.14 0.59
C TYR A 109 4.97 -5.06 0.13
N ASN A 110 6.17 -5.02 0.70
CA ASN A 110 7.20 -4.05 0.34
C ASN A 110 8.56 -4.74 0.31
N ALA A 111 9.26 -4.63 -0.82
CA ALA A 111 10.60 -5.14 -0.94
C ALA A 111 11.60 -4.25 -0.18
N ALA A 112 12.54 -4.88 0.54
CA ALA A 112 13.55 -4.16 1.31
C ALA A 112 14.41 -3.19 0.46
N ASN A 113 14.53 -3.47 -0.84
CA ASN A 113 15.37 -2.72 -1.75
C ASN A 113 14.71 -2.60 -3.13
N ASP A 114 13.64 -1.80 -3.19
CA ASP A 114 12.94 -1.49 -4.43
C ASP A 114 13.66 -0.36 -5.20
N SER A 115 14.23 -0.68 -6.35
CA SER A 115 14.95 0.29 -7.19
C SER A 115 14.04 1.36 -7.79
N THR A 116 12.79 1.02 -8.07
CA THR A 116 11.79 1.95 -8.62
C THR A 116 11.39 2.95 -7.54
N GLN A 117 11.10 2.47 -6.34
CA GLN A 117 10.76 3.33 -5.21
C GLN A 117 11.94 4.24 -4.83
N ASN A 118 13.18 3.72 -4.83
CA ASN A 118 14.37 4.54 -4.61
C ASN A 118 14.51 5.66 -5.66
N LEU A 119 14.17 5.39 -6.92
CA LEU A 119 14.16 6.42 -7.96
C LEU A 119 13.09 7.49 -7.68
N PHE A 120 11.86 7.09 -7.35
CA PHE A 120 10.79 8.06 -7.07
C PHE A 120 11.07 8.89 -5.82
N LEU A 121 11.61 8.30 -4.75
CA LEU A 121 12.06 9.04 -3.56
C LEU A 121 13.14 10.06 -3.90
N ALA A 122 14.09 9.70 -4.77
CA ALA A 122 15.15 10.62 -5.20
C ALA A 122 14.60 11.80 -6.02
N VAL A 123 13.68 11.55 -6.96
CA VAL A 123 13.07 12.61 -7.79
C VAL A 123 12.14 13.51 -6.98
N LEU A 124 11.49 12.97 -5.94
CA LEU A 124 10.63 13.72 -5.02
C LEU A 124 11.40 14.45 -3.90
N GLY A 125 12.72 14.48 -3.97
CA GLY A 125 13.57 15.29 -3.08
C GLY A 125 13.94 14.63 -1.75
N ALA A 126 13.48 13.39 -1.48
CA ALA A 126 13.85 12.64 -0.27
C ALA A 126 15.24 11.95 -0.38
N GLY A 127 15.87 11.99 -1.56
CA GLY A 127 17.13 11.30 -1.84
C GLY A 127 16.95 9.79 -2.01
N SER A 128 18.06 9.05 -2.12
CA SER A 128 18.04 7.58 -2.11
C SER A 128 18.15 7.06 -0.67
N MET A 129 17.07 6.52 -0.11
CA MET A 129 17.10 5.85 1.18
C MET A 129 16.66 4.39 1.01
N PRO A 130 17.49 3.39 1.36
CA PRO A 130 17.01 2.02 1.52
C PRO A 130 15.81 2.02 2.48
N CYS A 131 14.73 1.29 2.16
CA CYS A 131 13.51 1.37 2.99
C CYS A 131 13.75 0.93 4.46
N TRP A 132 14.82 0.16 4.72
CA TRP A 132 15.28 -0.15 6.08
C TRP A 132 15.77 1.07 6.88
N ASN A 133 16.40 2.06 6.22
CA ASN A 133 16.82 3.30 6.87
C ASN A 133 15.62 4.23 7.14
N ALA A 134 14.63 4.25 6.25
CA ALA A 134 13.37 4.95 6.48
C ALA A 134 12.54 4.30 7.62
N PHE A 135 12.63 2.97 7.78
CA PHE A 135 12.01 2.25 8.90
C PHE A 135 12.64 2.63 10.26
N ASN A 136 13.97 2.74 10.34
CA ASN A 136 14.67 3.05 11.59
C ASN A 136 14.60 4.53 12.01
N SER A 137 14.34 5.46 11.09
CA SER A 137 14.22 6.90 11.43
C SER A 137 12.88 7.27 12.09
N ILE A 138 11.91 6.35 12.11
CA ILE A 138 10.53 6.60 12.59
C ILE A 138 10.27 5.91 13.94
N MET A 139 11.13 4.99 14.39
CA MET A 139 11.02 4.40 15.73
C MET A 139 11.62 5.36 16.76
N PRO A 140 10.87 5.84 17.77
CA PRO A 140 11.49 6.51 18.90
C PRO A 140 12.44 5.51 19.57
N THR A 141 13.69 5.90 19.75
CA THR A 141 14.68 5.14 20.52
C THR A 141 14.22 5.11 21.98
N SER A 142 13.30 4.23 22.33
CA SER A 142 12.97 3.95 23.72
C SER A 142 12.98 2.44 23.96
N PRO A 143 13.72 1.96 24.96
CA PRO A 143 14.02 0.55 25.11
C PRO A 143 12.94 -0.12 25.96
N MET A 144 11.79 -0.50 25.39
CA MET A 144 10.90 -1.45 26.07
C MET A 144 10.17 -2.38 25.08
N GLY A 145 10.61 -3.65 25.09
CA GLY A 145 9.69 -4.78 25.25
C GLY A 145 8.97 -5.29 24.00
N THR A 146 9.62 -6.24 23.32
CA THR A 146 9.03 -7.50 22.86
C THR A 146 7.60 -7.45 22.27
N ALA A 147 7.49 -7.42 20.93
CA ALA A 147 6.65 -8.33 20.13
C ALA A 147 6.43 -7.83 18.68
N ILE A 148 7.49 -7.79 17.86
CA ILE A 148 7.34 -8.08 16.42
C ILE A 148 8.58 -8.88 16.02
N LEU A 149 8.43 -10.20 15.86
CA LEU A 149 9.46 -11.03 15.26
C LEU A 149 9.62 -10.58 13.79
N PRO A 150 10.80 -10.08 13.37
CA PRO A 150 11.03 -9.82 11.97
C PRO A 150 11.11 -11.16 11.24
N MET A 151 10.34 -11.32 10.16
CA MET A 151 10.43 -12.45 9.23
C MET A 151 11.81 -12.60 8.55
N ALA A 152 12.78 -11.74 8.88
CA ALA A 152 14.17 -11.81 8.41
C ALA A 152 14.90 -13.11 8.80
N ASN A 153 14.45 -13.82 9.85
CA ASN A 153 15.10 -15.07 10.28
C ASN A 153 14.56 -16.36 9.63
N LEU A 154 13.54 -16.30 8.77
CA LEU A 154 13.06 -17.48 8.04
C LEU A 154 13.74 -17.70 6.69
N LEU A 155 14.41 -16.69 6.14
CA LEU A 155 15.08 -16.77 4.83
C LEU A 155 16.54 -17.27 4.90
N THR A 156 17.10 -17.46 6.09
CA THR A 156 18.45 -18.02 6.28
C THR A 156 18.45 -19.55 6.43
N ALA A 157 17.28 -20.20 6.50
CA ALA A 157 17.18 -21.66 6.71
C ALA A 157 17.06 -22.49 5.41
N TYR A 158 16.97 -21.87 4.23
CA TYR A 158 16.92 -22.59 2.95
C TYR A 158 18.20 -22.39 2.14
N PRO A 159 19.02 -23.43 1.91
CA PRO A 159 20.14 -23.33 0.98
C PRO A 159 19.60 -23.07 -0.43
N ARG A 160 20.08 -22.00 -1.06
CA ARG A 160 19.80 -21.68 -2.48
C ARG A 160 20.23 -22.85 -3.37
N PRO A 161 19.39 -23.36 -4.29
CA PRO A 161 19.84 -24.29 -5.31
C PRO A 161 20.90 -23.61 -6.18
N THR A 162 22.07 -24.22 -6.30
CA THR A 162 23.12 -23.77 -7.22
C THR A 162 22.63 -23.89 -8.66
N ALA A 163 22.69 -22.80 -9.42
CA ALA A 163 22.39 -22.81 -10.85
C ALA A 163 23.30 -23.81 -11.61
N PRO A 164 22.78 -24.57 -12.59
CA PRO A 164 23.61 -25.49 -13.36
C PRO A 164 24.60 -24.72 -14.24
N LYS A 165 25.86 -25.15 -14.22
CA LYS A 165 26.93 -24.66 -15.11
C LYS A 165 26.53 -24.92 -16.57
N ARG A 166 26.63 -23.88 -17.42
CA ARG A 166 26.51 -24.03 -18.88
C ARG A 166 27.51 -25.09 -19.36
N GLN A 167 27.01 -26.17 -19.96
CA GLN A 167 27.80 -27.03 -20.81
C GLN A 167 27.95 -26.33 -22.16
N THR A 168 29.18 -25.95 -22.52
CA THR A 168 29.55 -25.63 -23.90
C THR A 168 29.52 -26.91 -24.73
N LEU A 169 28.67 -26.92 -25.76
CA LEU A 169 28.65 -27.95 -26.80
C LEU A 169 29.93 -27.83 -27.63
N GLN A 170 30.68 -28.93 -27.73
CA GLN A 170 31.59 -29.25 -28.83
C GLN A 170 31.09 -30.52 -29.49
#